data_AF-A0A7X9A2N5-F1
#
_entry.id   AF-A0A7X9A2N5-F1
#
_cell.length_a   1.000
_cell.length_b   1.000
_cell.length_c   1.000
_cell.angle_alpha   90.00
_cell.angle_beta   90.00
_cell.angle_gamma   90.00
#
_symmetry.space_group_name_H-M   'P 1'
#
loop_
_entity.id
_entity.type
_entity.pdbx_description
1 polymer ?
#
loop_
_entity_poly.entity_id
_entity_poly.type
_entity_poly.pdbx_seq_one_letter_code
_entity_poly.pdbx_strand_id
1 'polypeptide(L)'
;MKNLGKILVVGMLILLVSLTITGCSKKYETTIKVYNWGDYIDEEVIAQFEEQYNIGVIYDIFATNEDMYVKLSSGGADYDVAFPSDYMIKRMIDEDMLHPIDLNNVPNYRHIEDRFKDLEFDPNNEYSVPYMWGTVGILYNKTMVDDPVESWEIHWDEKYAKQIFMLDSQRDSIAVALK
;
A
#
# COMPACT_ATOMS: atom_id res chain seq x y z
N MET A 1 2.22 -48.63 -41.46
CA MET A 1 2.85 -48.94 -40.15
C MET A 1 3.93 -47.93 -39.70
N LYS A 2 4.73 -47.31 -40.59
CA LYS A 2 5.81 -46.37 -40.20
C LYS A 2 5.36 -45.06 -39.49
N ASN A 3 4.11 -44.63 -39.69
CA ASN A 3 3.60 -43.39 -39.08
C ASN A 3 2.99 -43.61 -37.68
N LEU A 4 2.66 -44.86 -37.32
CA LEU A 4 2.01 -45.15 -36.04
C LEU A 4 2.98 -44.99 -34.86
N GLY A 5 4.25 -45.39 -35.03
CA GLY A 5 5.30 -45.18 -34.03
C GLY A 5 5.62 -43.70 -33.79
N LYS A 6 5.58 -42.86 -34.84
CA LYS A 6 5.77 -41.41 -34.70
C LYS A 6 4.63 -40.75 -33.95
N ILE A 7 3.39 -41.17 -34.19
CA ILE A 7 2.20 -40.67 -33.48
C ILE A 7 2.25 -41.07 -32.00
N LEU A 8 2.66 -42.31 -31.69
CA LEU A 8 2.85 -42.79 -30.31
C LEU A 8 3.95 -42.01 -29.57
N VAL A 9 5.08 -41.74 -30.22
CA VAL A 9 6.18 -40.96 -29.60
C VAL A 9 5.77 -39.51 -29.36
N VAL A 10 5.06 -38.88 -30.30
CA VAL A 10 4.54 -37.51 -30.12
C VAL A 10 3.49 -37.45 -29.02
N GLY A 11 2.58 -38.43 -28.95
CA GLY A 11 1.60 -38.53 -27.86
C GLY A 11 2.25 -38.69 -26.48
N MET A 12 3.32 -39.48 -26.39
CA MET A 12 4.06 -39.71 -25.13
C MET A 12 4.85 -38.46 -24.70
N LEU A 13 5.40 -37.70 -25.66
CA LEU A 13 6.05 -36.40 -25.40
C LEU A 13 5.07 -35.33 -24.92
N ILE A 14 3.87 -35.26 -25.50
CA ILE A 14 2.82 -34.34 -25.05
C ILE A 14 2.35 -34.69 -23.62
N LEU A 15 2.26 -35.98 -23.29
CA LEU A 15 1.90 -36.44 -21.95
C LEU A 15 2.99 -36.13 -20.91
N LEU A 16 4.27 -36.25 -21.27
CA LEU A 16 5.39 -35.89 -20.39
C LEU A 16 5.44 -34.38 -20.13
N VAL A 17 5.18 -33.54 -21.14
CA VAL A 17 5.17 -32.08 -21.00
C VAL A 17 3.98 -31.60 -20.15
N SER A 18 2.84 -32.30 -20.19
CA SER A 18 1.67 -31.97 -19.35
C SER A 18 1.87 -32.37 -17.88
N LEU A 19 2.69 -33.39 -17.59
CA LEU A 19 3.07 -33.77 -16.23
C LEU A 19 4.12 -32.84 -15.59
N THR A 20 4.86 -32.05 -16.37
CA THR A 20 5.84 -31.08 -15.85
C THR A 20 5.26 -29.68 -15.61
N ILE A 21 3.99 -29.43 -15.94
CA ILE A 21 3.30 -28.14 -15.73
C ILE A 21 2.52 -28.13 -14.40
N THR A 22 2.63 -29.18 -13.58
CA THR A 22 2.25 -29.10 -12.16
C THR A 22 3.33 -28.30 -11.41
N GLY A 23 3.43 -27.01 -11.74
CA GLY A 23 4.17 -26.06 -10.93
C GLY A 23 3.63 -26.12 -9.51
N CYS A 24 4.51 -26.30 -8.53
CA CYS A 24 4.20 -26.13 -7.12
C CYS A 24 3.77 -24.68 -6.90
N SER A 25 2.50 -24.35 -7.12
CA SER A 25 1.90 -23.23 -6.44
C SER A 25 1.84 -23.62 -4.96
N LYS A 26 2.51 -22.84 -4.09
CA LYS A 26 2.26 -22.91 -2.65
C LYS A 26 0.77 -22.69 -2.47
N LYS A 27 0.04 -23.75 -2.11
CA LYS A 27 -1.37 -23.64 -1.77
C LYS A 27 -1.45 -23.23 -0.31
N TYR A 28 -1.71 -21.95 -0.09
CA TYR A 28 -2.09 -21.45 1.22
C TYR A 28 -3.54 -21.87 1.51
N GLU A 29 -3.84 -22.26 2.75
CA GLU A 29 -5.21 -22.61 3.16
C GLU A 29 -6.08 -21.36 3.31
N THR A 30 -5.46 -20.23 3.64
CA THR A 30 -6.09 -18.92 3.78
C THR A 30 -5.26 -17.89 3.01
N THR A 31 -5.93 -16.93 2.38
CA THR A 31 -5.28 -15.80 1.71
C THR A 31 -5.94 -14.52 2.18
N ILE A 32 -5.12 -13.52 2.50
CA ILE A 32 -5.57 -12.15 2.79
C ILE A 32 -5.20 -11.22 1.63
N LYS A 33 -6.00 -10.18 1.45
CA LYS A 33 -5.79 -9.11 0.48
C LYS A 33 -5.43 -7.82 1.21
N VAL A 34 -4.26 -7.31 0.88
CA VAL A 34 -3.71 -6.08 1.44
C VAL A 34 -3.65 -5.01 0.36
N TYR A 35 -4.08 -3.80 0.69
CA TYR A 35 -4.01 -2.64 -0.20
C TYR A 35 -3.23 -1.51 0.47
N ASN A 36 -2.03 -1.21 -0.03
CA ASN A 36 -1.11 -0.25 0.61
C ASN A 36 -0.49 0.72 -0.41
N TRP A 37 0.28 1.68 0.07
CA TRP A 37 1.16 2.50 -0.74
C TRP A 37 2.28 1.67 -1.38
N GLY A 38 2.79 2.14 -2.51
CA GLY A 38 4.04 1.62 -3.09
C GLY A 38 5.22 1.83 -2.15
N ASP A 39 6.14 0.86 -2.13
CA ASP A 39 7.39 0.89 -1.35
C ASP A 39 7.23 1.09 0.18
N TYR A 40 6.04 0.84 0.73
CA TYR A 40 5.74 1.02 2.17
C TYR A 40 6.06 -0.21 3.03
N ILE A 41 6.36 -1.36 2.42
CA ILE A 41 6.74 -2.58 3.13
C ILE A 41 7.90 -3.25 2.40
N ASP A 42 8.78 -3.89 3.16
CA ASP A 42 9.79 -4.78 2.59
C ASP A 42 9.14 -6.09 2.13
N GLU A 43 9.40 -6.51 0.89
CA GLU A 43 8.89 -7.77 0.34
C GLU A 43 9.33 -8.99 1.19
N GLU A 44 10.48 -8.92 1.85
CA GLU A 44 10.93 -9.98 2.76
C GLU A 44 10.00 -10.14 3.97
N VAL A 45 9.38 -9.06 4.45
CA VAL A 45 8.41 -9.12 5.56
C VAL A 45 7.15 -9.86 5.12
N ILE A 46 6.70 -9.66 3.88
CA ILE A 46 5.57 -10.40 3.32
C ILE A 46 5.93 -11.89 3.25
N ALA A 47 7.10 -12.24 2.69
CA ALA A 47 7.52 -13.63 2.58
C ALA A 47 7.66 -14.33 3.94
N GLN A 48 8.22 -13.63 4.93
CA GLN A 48 8.33 -14.12 6.31
C GLN A 48 6.95 -14.34 6.95
N PHE A 49 6.00 -13.42 6.72
CA PHE A 49 4.62 -13.58 7.19
C PHE A 49 3.96 -14.81 6.56
N GLU A 50 4.08 -14.97 5.24
CA GLU A 50 3.49 -16.13 4.54
C GLU A 50 4.07 -17.46 5.03
N GLU A 51 5.39 -17.52 5.25
CA GLU A 51 6.07 -18.72 5.76
C GLU A 51 5.68 -19.02 7.21
N GLN A 52 5.68 -18.00 8.07
CA GLN A 52 5.41 -18.17 9.50
C GLN A 52 3.97 -18.63 9.78
N TYR A 53 3.00 -18.09 9.03
CA TYR A 53 1.58 -18.32 9.31
C TYR A 53 0.90 -19.26 8.31
N ASN A 54 1.58 -19.65 7.23
CA ASN A 54 0.99 -20.41 6.12
C ASN A 54 -0.26 -19.72 5.53
N ILE A 55 -0.25 -18.39 5.50
CA ILE A 55 -1.29 -17.53 4.94
C ILE A 55 -0.73 -16.84 3.71
N GLY A 56 -1.42 -16.89 2.59
CA GLY A 56 -1.02 -16.17 1.38
C GLY A 56 -1.38 -14.68 1.47
N VAL A 57 -0.58 -13.82 0.85
CA VAL A 57 -0.83 -12.38 0.80
C VAL A 57 -0.95 -11.94 -0.65
N ILE A 58 -2.14 -11.46 -1.04
CA ILE A 58 -2.32 -10.70 -2.27
C ILE A 58 -2.08 -9.24 -1.92
N TYR A 59 -0.97 -8.69 -2.41
CA TYR A 59 -0.53 -7.33 -2.09
C TYR A 59 -0.72 -6.42 -3.30
N ASP A 60 -1.71 -5.53 -3.22
CA ASP A 60 -1.94 -4.50 -4.23
C ASP A 60 -1.44 -3.14 -3.74
N ILE A 61 -1.05 -2.28 -4.68
CA ILE A 61 -0.59 -0.93 -4.38
C ILE A 61 -1.49 0.17 -4.96
N PHE A 62 -1.55 1.32 -4.29
CA PHE A 62 -2.16 2.56 -4.78
C PHE A 62 -1.20 3.74 -4.70
N ALA A 63 -1.47 4.77 -5.51
CA ALA A 63 -0.65 5.97 -5.62
C ALA A 63 -1.21 7.15 -4.83
N THR A 64 -2.53 7.21 -4.64
CA THR A 64 -3.22 8.27 -3.90
C THR A 64 -4.31 7.67 -3.00
N ASN A 65 -4.66 8.38 -1.91
CA ASN A 65 -5.81 7.98 -1.08
C ASN A 65 -7.10 7.97 -1.91
N GLU A 66 -7.23 8.87 -2.89
CA GLU A 66 -8.40 8.98 -3.75
C GLU A 66 -8.57 7.75 -4.64
N ASP A 67 -7.48 7.25 -5.24
CA ASP A 67 -7.50 5.99 -6.01
C ASP A 67 -7.95 4.81 -5.12
N MET A 68 -7.39 4.74 -3.91
CA MET A 68 -7.74 3.72 -2.93
C MET A 68 -9.23 3.79 -2.59
N TYR A 69 -9.72 4.98 -2.23
CA TYR A 69 -11.11 5.22 -1.84
C TYR A 69 -12.09 4.86 -2.97
N VAL A 70 -11.81 5.27 -4.21
CA VAL A 70 -12.67 4.94 -5.36
C VAL A 70 -12.75 3.43 -5.56
N LYS A 71 -11.62 2.72 -5.45
CA LYS A 71 -11.61 1.26 -5.61
C LYS A 71 -12.44 0.57 -4.54
N LEU A 72 -12.28 0.95 -3.27
CA LEU A 72 -13.01 0.38 -2.13
C LEU A 72 -14.51 0.71 -2.15
N SER A 73 -14.88 1.95 -2.43
CA SER A 73 -16.28 2.40 -2.41
C SER A 73 -17.11 1.89 -3.60
N SER A 74 -16.46 1.53 -4.72
CA SER A 74 -17.15 1.00 -5.90
C SER A 74 -17.76 -0.40 -5.71
N GLY A 75 -17.47 -1.09 -4.58
CA GLY A 75 -17.96 -2.43 -4.27
C GLY A 75 -17.42 -3.54 -5.16
N GLY A 76 -16.45 -3.24 -6.03
CA GLY A 76 -15.84 -4.20 -6.95
C GLY A 76 -14.57 -4.87 -6.41
N ALA A 77 -14.09 -4.46 -5.23
CA ALA A 77 -12.87 -4.97 -4.63
C ALA A 77 -13.01 -5.13 -3.11
N ASP A 78 -12.89 -6.38 -2.65
CA ASP A 78 -12.82 -6.72 -1.23
C ASP A 78 -11.36 -6.77 -0.79
N TYR A 79 -11.01 -6.03 0.26
CA TYR A 79 -9.69 -6.04 0.91
C TYR A 79 -9.85 -6.28 2.40
N ASP A 80 -8.94 -7.05 2.98
CA ASP A 80 -8.95 -7.35 4.42
C ASP A 80 -8.21 -6.27 5.22
N VAL A 81 -7.18 -5.65 4.64
CA VAL A 81 -6.38 -4.60 5.27
C VAL A 81 -6.07 -3.50 4.25
N ALA A 82 -6.30 -2.24 4.63
CA ALA A 82 -5.94 -1.06 3.86
C ALA A 82 -5.09 -0.09 4.69
N PHE A 83 -4.33 0.79 4.03
CA PHE A 83 -3.42 1.75 4.67
C PHE A 83 -3.75 3.22 4.33
N PRO A 84 -4.99 3.70 4.59
CA PRO A 84 -5.39 5.08 4.37
C PRO A 84 -4.63 6.07 5.26
N SER A 85 -4.50 7.32 4.80
CA SER A 85 -4.10 8.45 5.67
C SER A 85 -5.24 8.85 6.63
N ASP A 86 -4.89 9.57 7.70
CA ASP A 86 -5.78 10.05 8.77
C ASP A 86 -7.12 10.66 8.28
N TYR A 87 -7.07 11.58 7.31
CA TYR A 87 -8.28 12.22 6.79
C TYR A 87 -9.18 11.25 6.02
N MET A 88 -8.57 10.24 5.38
CA MET A 88 -9.31 9.23 4.64
C MET A 88 -9.90 8.19 5.60
N ILE A 89 -9.21 7.84 6.70
CA ILE A 89 -9.77 7.05 7.80
C ILE A 89 -11.04 7.71 8.31
N LYS A 90 -10.98 9.01 8.68
CA LYS A 90 -12.16 9.73 9.19
C LYS A 90 -13.34 9.65 8.24
N ARG A 91 -13.11 9.87 6.94
CA ARG A 91 -14.14 9.77 5.91
C ARG A 91 -14.73 8.36 5.82
N MET A 92 -13.87 7.34 5.82
CA MET A 92 -14.32 5.94 5.72
C MET A 92 -15.10 5.50 6.97
N ILE A 93 -14.79 6.03 8.16
CA ILE A 93 -15.61 5.86 9.38
C ILE A 93 -16.99 6.51 9.18
N ASP A 94 -17.02 7.77 8.72
CA ASP A 94 -18.28 8.51 8.51
C ASP A 94 -19.21 7.86 7.48
N GLU A 95 -18.63 7.09 6.56
CA GLU A 95 -19.32 6.37 5.49
C GLU A 95 -19.56 4.88 5.81
N ASP A 96 -19.30 4.42 7.04
CA ASP A 96 -19.51 3.04 7.50
C ASP A 96 -18.78 1.98 6.63
N MET A 97 -17.57 2.32 6.18
CA MET A 97 -16.76 1.46 5.32
C MET A 97 -15.78 0.56 6.08
N LEU A 98 -15.57 0.80 7.38
CA LEU A 98 -14.55 0.12 8.19
C LEU A 98 -15.20 -0.74 9.27
N HIS A 99 -14.62 -1.92 9.51
CA HIS A 99 -14.97 -2.72 10.68
C HIS A 99 -14.13 -2.30 11.89
N PRO A 100 -14.71 -2.32 13.10
CA PRO A 100 -13.96 -2.04 14.32
C PRO A 100 -12.88 -3.11 14.55
N ILE A 101 -11.73 -2.69 15.04
CA ILE A 101 -10.58 -3.54 15.33
C ILE A 101 -10.65 -3.98 16.79
N ASP A 102 -10.66 -5.30 17.01
CA ASP A 102 -10.45 -5.85 18.35
C ASP A 102 -8.95 -5.77 18.72
N LEU A 103 -8.56 -4.72 19.44
CA LEU A 103 -7.18 -4.51 19.88
C LEU A 103 -6.64 -5.63 20.78
N ASN A 104 -7.48 -6.51 21.34
CA ASN A 104 -7.00 -7.70 22.05
C ASN A 104 -6.29 -8.68 21.10
N ASN A 105 -6.63 -8.67 19.80
CA ASN A 105 -5.95 -9.44 18.75
C ASN A 105 -4.70 -8.71 18.20
N VAL A 106 -4.41 -7.49 18.68
CA VAL A 106 -3.25 -6.69 18.28
C VAL A 106 -2.37 -6.41 19.52
N PRO A 107 -1.80 -7.44 20.17
CA PRO A 107 -1.07 -7.27 21.43
C PRO A 107 0.18 -6.38 21.30
N ASN A 108 0.72 -6.25 20.08
CA ASN A 108 1.85 -5.37 19.79
C ASN A 108 1.48 -3.88 19.75
N TYR A 109 0.19 -3.53 19.79
CA TYR A 109 -0.27 -2.14 19.90
C TYR A 109 0.31 -1.42 21.13
N ARG A 110 0.67 -2.18 22.17
CA ARG A 110 1.40 -1.67 23.34
C ARG A 110 2.73 -0.97 23.01
N HIS A 111 3.32 -1.22 21.83
CA HIS A 111 4.58 -0.63 21.40
C HIS A 111 4.41 0.72 20.68
N ILE A 112 3.18 1.13 20.39
CA ILE A 112 2.88 2.46 19.82
C ILE A 112 3.04 3.53 20.91
N GLU A 113 3.70 4.63 20.58
CA GLU A 113 3.81 5.79 21.48
C GLU A 113 2.43 6.44 21.70
N ASP A 114 2.17 6.93 22.91
CA ASP A 114 0.85 7.46 23.28
C ASP A 114 0.43 8.68 22.45
N ARG A 115 1.38 9.44 21.89
CA ARG A 115 1.07 10.58 21.01
C ARG A 115 0.46 10.19 19.66
N PHE A 116 0.48 8.91 19.30
CA PHE A 116 -0.12 8.39 18.07
C PHE A 116 -1.43 7.63 18.32
N LYS A 117 -1.91 7.64 19.57
CA LYS A 117 -3.15 7.00 19.98
C LYS A 117 -4.23 8.06 20.21
N ASP A 118 -5.48 7.64 20.16
CA ASP A 118 -6.66 8.44 20.51
C ASP A 118 -6.68 9.81 19.80
N LEU A 119 -6.39 9.78 18.50
CA LEU A 119 -6.35 10.98 17.66
C LEU A 119 -7.76 11.33 17.16
N GLU A 120 -8.01 12.60 16.88
CA GLU A 120 -9.35 13.13 16.56
C GLU A 120 -10.06 12.42 15.40
N PHE A 121 -9.30 11.86 14.46
CA PHE A 121 -9.86 11.14 13.31
C PHE A 121 -10.42 9.75 13.66
N ASP A 122 -9.97 9.13 14.77
CA ASP A 122 -10.39 7.81 15.26
C ASP A 122 -10.16 7.70 16.78
N PRO A 123 -11.05 8.31 17.59
CA PRO A 123 -10.95 8.25 19.05
C PRO A 123 -10.95 6.80 19.56
N ASN A 124 -10.14 6.52 20.57
CA ASN A 124 -9.87 5.19 21.12
C ASN A 124 -9.22 4.18 20.15
N ASN A 125 -8.83 4.59 18.94
CA ASN A 125 -8.30 3.70 17.91
C ASN A 125 -9.25 2.53 17.61
N GLU A 126 -10.55 2.83 17.48
CA GLU A 126 -11.58 1.82 17.26
C GLU A 126 -11.47 1.20 15.86
N TYR A 127 -11.01 1.96 14.87
CA TYR A 127 -10.98 1.54 13.45
C TYR A 127 -9.58 1.49 12.85
N SER A 128 -8.55 1.97 13.53
CA SER A 128 -7.21 2.11 12.96
C SER A 128 -6.07 1.80 13.93
N VAL A 129 -4.98 1.25 13.38
CA VAL A 129 -3.71 1.05 14.09
C VAL A 129 -2.62 1.85 13.38
N PRO A 130 -1.84 2.70 14.08
CA PRO A 130 -0.77 3.48 13.47
C PRO A 130 0.30 2.60 12.82
N TYR A 131 0.62 2.87 11.55
CA TYR A 131 1.66 2.17 10.80
C TYR A 131 2.93 3.02 10.63
N MET A 132 2.80 4.15 9.94
CA MET A 132 3.88 5.12 9.72
C MET A 132 3.34 6.54 9.90
N TRP A 133 4.23 7.47 10.26
CA TRP A 133 3.93 8.90 10.37
C TRP A 133 5.10 9.70 9.81
N GLY A 134 4.83 10.92 9.35
CA GLY A 134 5.85 11.81 8.82
C GLY A 134 5.33 13.22 8.61
N THR A 135 6.19 14.07 8.03
CA THR A 135 5.86 15.45 7.67
C THR A 135 6.18 15.69 6.21
N VAL A 136 5.35 16.47 5.53
CA VAL A 136 5.67 17.01 4.21
C VAL A 136 6.57 18.24 4.37
N GLY A 137 7.61 18.34 3.54
CA GLY A 137 8.59 19.42 3.61
C GLY A 137 9.27 19.64 2.27
N ILE A 138 10.24 20.55 2.25
CA ILE A 138 10.96 20.93 1.03
C ILE A 138 12.28 20.17 0.97
N LEU A 139 12.41 19.31 -0.03
CA LEU A 139 13.70 18.70 -0.40
C LEU A 139 14.31 19.50 -1.55
N TYR A 140 15.56 19.90 -1.41
CA TYR A 140 16.23 20.73 -2.41
C TYR A 140 17.70 20.34 -2.62
N ASN A 141 18.22 20.61 -3.81
CA ASN A 141 19.62 20.38 -4.15
C ASN A 141 20.48 21.57 -3.72
N LYS A 142 21.35 21.35 -2.72
CA LYS A 142 22.27 22.37 -2.18
C LYS A 142 23.31 22.89 -3.16
N THR A 143 23.50 22.26 -4.33
CA THR A 143 24.35 22.81 -5.39
C THR A 143 23.61 23.72 -6.37
N MET A 144 22.29 23.85 -6.23
CA MET A 144 21.42 24.63 -7.11
C MET A 144 20.67 25.74 -6.37
N VAL A 145 20.57 25.64 -5.04
CA VAL A 145 19.80 26.53 -4.18
C VAL A 145 20.71 27.03 -3.06
N ASP A 146 21.13 28.29 -3.17
CA ASP A 146 21.96 28.98 -2.17
C ASP A 146 21.13 29.80 -1.17
N ASP A 147 19.85 30.03 -1.47
CA ASP A 147 18.94 30.82 -0.63
C ASP A 147 18.43 30.01 0.58
N PRO A 148 18.10 30.66 1.71
CA PRO A 148 17.48 29.98 2.85
C PRO A 148 16.14 29.34 2.48
N VAL A 149 15.99 28.04 2.77
CA VAL A 149 14.77 27.27 2.53
C VAL A 149 14.02 27.09 3.85
N GLU A 150 13.36 28.17 4.30
CA GLU A 150 12.70 28.22 5.62
C GLU A 150 11.16 28.27 5.53
N SER A 151 10.62 28.46 4.32
CA SER A 151 9.19 28.64 4.08
C SER A 151 8.78 28.10 2.71
N TRP A 152 7.51 27.71 2.59
CA TRP A 152 6.87 27.38 1.32
C TRP A 152 6.92 28.53 0.30
N GLU A 153 7.08 29.77 0.75
CA GLU A 153 7.19 30.97 -0.12
C GLU A 153 8.25 30.87 -1.21
N ILE A 154 9.30 30.05 -1.01
CA ILE A 154 10.34 29.81 -2.03
C ILE A 154 9.78 29.25 -3.35
N HIS A 155 8.60 28.62 -3.32
CA HIS A 155 7.94 28.10 -4.52
C HIS A 155 7.49 29.21 -5.49
N TRP A 156 7.35 30.44 -5.01
CA TRP A 156 6.97 31.61 -5.81
C TRP A 156 8.15 32.49 -6.21
N ASP A 157 9.38 32.11 -5.86
CA ASP A 157 10.56 32.82 -6.35
C ASP A 157 10.77 32.53 -7.84
N GLU A 158 10.75 33.58 -8.66
CA GLU A 158 10.97 33.49 -10.10
C GLU A 158 12.32 32.85 -10.46
N LYS A 159 13.31 32.90 -9.55
CA LYS A 159 14.61 32.23 -9.70
C LYS A 159 14.48 30.72 -9.94
N TYR A 160 13.50 30.08 -9.32
CA TYR A 160 13.28 28.63 -9.39
C TYR A 160 12.15 28.23 -10.36
N ALA A 161 11.68 29.16 -11.18
CA ALA A 161 10.65 28.89 -12.15
C ALA A 161 11.01 27.68 -13.04
N LYS A 162 10.07 26.71 -13.14
CA LYS A 162 10.22 25.45 -13.89
C LYS A 162 11.30 24.49 -13.35
N GLN A 163 11.79 24.70 -12.13
CA GLN A 163 12.76 23.81 -11.46
C GLN A 163 12.19 23.15 -10.19
N ILE A 164 10.89 23.31 -9.96
CA ILE A 164 10.18 22.80 -8.79
C ILE A 164 9.30 21.62 -9.21
N PHE A 165 9.39 20.53 -8.46
CA PHE A 165 8.45 19.41 -8.53
C PHE A 165 7.55 19.45 -7.30
N MET A 166 6.25 19.32 -7.53
CA MET A 166 5.26 19.17 -6.46
C MET A 166 4.81 17.72 -6.41
N LEU A 167 4.52 17.23 -5.20
CA LEU A 167 3.87 15.94 -5.03
C LEU A 167 2.50 15.97 -5.71
N ASP A 168 2.17 14.91 -6.46
CA ASP A 168 0.86 14.75 -7.09
C ASP A 168 -0.21 14.37 -6.06
N SER A 169 -0.48 15.34 -5.18
CA SER A 169 -1.40 15.24 -4.05
C SER A 169 -2.19 16.54 -3.99
N GLN A 170 -3.51 16.42 -4.09
CA GLN A 170 -4.41 17.58 -4.02
C GLN A 170 -4.27 18.28 -2.66
N ARG A 171 -4.23 17.51 -1.57
CA ARG A 171 -4.15 18.06 -0.20
C ARG A 171 -2.87 18.83 0.01
N ASP A 172 -1.73 18.26 -0.37
CA ASP A 172 -0.42 18.88 -0.15
C ASP A 172 -0.23 20.08 -1.07
N SER A 173 -0.64 19.98 -2.33
CA SER A 173 -0.56 21.10 -3.28
C SER A 173 -1.39 22.30 -2.85
N ILE A 174 -2.61 22.07 -2.34
CA ILE A 174 -3.46 23.14 -1.82
C ILE A 174 -2.86 23.70 -0.53
N ALA A 175 -2.41 22.83 0.40
CA ALA A 175 -1.83 23.26 1.66
C ALA A 175 -0.63 24.19 1.45
N VAL A 176 0.26 23.87 0.51
CA VAL A 176 1.39 24.73 0.16
C VAL A 176 0.94 26.10 -0.33
N ALA A 177 -0.16 26.18 -1.10
CA ALA A 177 -0.70 27.43 -1.66
C ALA A 177 -1.44 28.32 -0.65
N LEU A 178 -1.87 27.78 0.49
CA LEU A 178 -2.58 28.51 1.54
C LEU A 178 -1.54 29.18 2.45
N LYS A 179 -1.35 30.49 2.27
CA LYS A 179 -0.47 31.33 3.10
C LYS A 179 -0.93 31.42 4.56
#